data_AF-A0A7S1BH36-F1
#
_entry.id   AF-A0A7S1BH36-F1
#
_cell.length_a   1.000
_cell.length_b   1.000
_cell.length_c   1.000
_cell.angle_alpha   90.00
_cell.angle_beta   90.00
_cell.angle_gamma   90.00
#
_symmetry.space_group_name_H-M   'P 1'
#
loop_
_entity.id
_entity.type
_entity.pdbx_description
1 polymer ?
#
loop_
_entity_poly.entity_id
_entity_poly.type
_entity_poly.pdbx_seq_one_letter_code
_entity_poly.pdbx_strand_id
1 'polypeptide(L)'
;AMSKIPKKSSLSDDSSLATSSQSTVDDRPANTKPDDDNDGKIGVYTPAARAARIAKFHSKRKSRIWRKRIKYDCRKKLADSRPRIKGRFVKRADMGDDDVDDCCGDLLLEPALLDPMEDLVESTDN
;
A
#
# COMPACT_ATOMS: atom_id res chain seq x y z
N ALA A 1 3.48 26.19 14.86
CA ALA A 1 3.08 25.12 15.80
C ALA A 1 2.40 24.00 15.02
N MET A 2 3.03 22.83 14.91
CA MET A 2 2.46 21.68 14.20
C MET A 2 1.48 20.96 15.13
N SER A 3 0.21 20.88 14.76
CA SER A 3 -0.80 20.13 15.51
C SER A 3 -0.60 18.63 15.30
N LYS A 4 -0.34 17.91 16.40
CA LYS A 4 -0.24 16.44 16.44
C LYS A 4 -1.64 15.83 16.25
N ILE A 5 -1.78 14.92 15.30
CA ILE A 5 -2.98 14.10 15.12
C ILE A 5 -2.81 12.82 15.95
N PRO A 6 -3.79 12.41 16.78
CA PRO A 6 -3.68 11.20 17.59
C PRO A 6 -3.79 9.93 16.74
N LYS A 7 -2.91 8.95 16.99
CA LYS A 7 -2.96 7.61 16.40
C LYS A 7 -4.07 6.81 17.06
N LYS A 8 -5.00 6.29 16.27
CA LYS A 8 -6.05 5.37 16.76
C LYS A 8 -5.48 3.96 16.91
N SER A 9 -5.85 3.33 18.00
CA SER A 9 -5.41 2.02 18.50
C SER A 9 -5.80 0.85 17.60
N SER A 10 -4.98 -0.20 17.68
CA SER A 10 -5.09 -1.51 17.05
C SER A 10 -6.42 -2.21 17.34
N LEU A 11 -7.05 -2.73 16.29
CA LEU A 11 -8.11 -3.74 16.40
C LEU A 11 -7.45 -5.12 16.43
N SER A 12 -7.75 -5.89 17.45
CA SER A 12 -7.43 -7.32 17.58
C SER A 12 -8.49 -8.13 16.83
N ASP A 13 -8.07 -8.93 15.85
CA ASP A 13 -8.89 -9.97 15.25
C ASP A 13 -8.73 -11.26 16.06
N ASP A 14 -9.77 -11.67 16.78
CA ASP A 14 -9.92 -13.04 17.29
C ASP A 14 -11.22 -13.61 16.71
N SER A 15 -11.08 -14.50 15.74
CA SER A 15 -12.19 -15.24 15.15
C SER A 15 -12.04 -16.73 15.49
N SER A 16 -12.52 -17.13 16.66
CA SER A 16 -12.77 -18.53 17.00
C SER A 16 -14.06 -18.99 16.33
N LEU A 17 -13.96 -19.85 15.32
CA LEU A 17 -15.11 -20.56 14.73
C LEU A 17 -15.41 -21.79 15.59
N ALA A 18 -16.47 -21.70 16.41
CA ALA A 18 -17.07 -22.85 17.08
C ALA A 18 -18.44 -23.17 16.44
N THR A 19 -18.54 -24.40 15.97
CA THR A 19 -19.71 -25.09 15.42
C THR A 19 -20.86 -25.15 16.42
N SER A 20 -22.10 -24.97 15.96
CA SER A 20 -23.23 -25.73 16.50
C SER A 20 -24.34 -25.85 15.46
N SER A 21 -24.43 -27.03 14.88
CA SER A 21 -25.58 -27.49 14.11
C SER A 21 -26.70 -27.83 15.09
N GLN A 22 -27.83 -27.14 15.01
CA GLN A 22 -29.10 -27.62 15.55
C GLN A 22 -30.26 -26.91 14.86
N SER A 23 -31.02 -27.72 14.12
CA SER A 23 -32.27 -27.37 13.46
C SER A 23 -33.38 -27.16 14.49
N THR A 24 -33.84 -25.92 14.66
CA THR A 24 -35.17 -25.65 15.21
C THR A 24 -36.16 -25.68 14.06
N VAL A 25 -37.16 -26.54 14.18
CA VAL A 25 -38.33 -26.57 13.31
C VAL A 25 -39.16 -25.33 13.62
N ASP A 26 -38.79 -24.19 13.03
CA ASP A 26 -39.61 -22.99 13.11
C ASP A 26 -40.80 -23.15 12.16
N ASP A 27 -41.99 -23.26 12.76
CA ASP A 27 -43.30 -23.12 12.12
C ASP A 27 -43.23 -22.03 11.05
N ARG A 28 -43.28 -22.45 9.79
CA ARG A 28 -43.23 -21.56 8.62
C ARG A 28 -44.52 -20.73 8.61
N PRO A 29 -44.52 -19.44 8.99
CA PRO A 29 -45.71 -18.63 8.80
C PRO A 29 -45.97 -18.53 7.30
N ALA A 30 -47.25 -18.68 6.95
CA ALA A 30 -47.76 -18.58 5.61
C ALA A 30 -47.16 -17.37 4.89
N ASN A 31 -46.58 -17.62 3.71
CA ASN A 31 -46.44 -16.72 2.57
C ASN A 31 -46.81 -15.26 2.86
N THR A 32 -45.97 -14.55 3.60
CA THR A 32 -46.03 -13.09 3.63
C THR A 32 -45.45 -12.68 2.30
N LYS A 33 -46.33 -12.45 1.32
CA LYS A 33 -45.95 -11.69 0.14
C LYS A 33 -45.26 -10.44 0.69
N PRO A 34 -44.02 -10.10 0.27
CA PRO A 34 -43.50 -8.79 0.59
C PRO A 34 -44.51 -7.82 -0.02
N ASP A 35 -45.26 -7.14 0.84
CA ASP A 35 -46.16 -6.09 0.39
C ASP A 35 -45.33 -5.18 -0.52
N ASP A 36 -45.80 -5.01 -1.75
CA ASP A 36 -45.19 -4.16 -2.77
C ASP A 36 -45.33 -2.67 -2.38
N ASP A 37 -45.01 -2.32 -1.13
CA ASP A 37 -44.77 -0.97 -0.64
C ASP A 37 -43.40 -0.52 -1.15
N ASN A 38 -43.23 -0.53 -2.48
CA ASN A 38 -42.12 0.16 -3.09
C ASN A 38 -42.41 1.66 -2.97
N ASP A 39 -42.05 2.24 -1.82
CA ASP A 39 -42.11 3.68 -1.50
C ASP A 39 -41.19 4.54 -2.41
N GLY A 40 -41.00 4.16 -3.68
CA GLY A 40 -39.94 4.65 -4.55
C GLY A 40 -38.53 4.23 -4.09
N LYS A 41 -38.43 3.25 -3.19
CA LYS A 41 -37.16 2.69 -2.72
C LYS A 41 -36.52 1.87 -3.84
N ILE A 42 -35.34 2.30 -4.28
CA ILE A 42 -34.53 1.56 -5.27
C ILE A 42 -33.48 0.76 -4.49
N GLY A 43 -33.70 -0.55 -4.41
CA GLY A 43 -32.91 -1.46 -3.58
C GLY A 43 -32.98 -1.06 -2.10
N VAL A 44 -31.84 -1.11 -1.41
CA VAL A 44 -31.72 -0.79 0.03
C VAL A 44 -31.88 0.72 0.34
N TYR A 45 -32.01 1.58 -0.67
CA TYR A 45 -31.98 3.04 -0.47
C TYR A 45 -33.35 3.69 -0.52
N THR A 46 -33.64 4.53 0.48
CA THR A 46 -34.75 5.49 0.45
C THR A 46 -34.56 6.51 -0.69
N PRO A 47 -35.64 7.10 -1.23
CA PRO A 47 -35.56 8.10 -2.30
C PRO A 47 -34.61 9.26 -1.97
N ALA A 48 -34.68 9.78 -0.73
CA ALA A 48 -33.82 10.86 -0.26
C ALA A 48 -32.33 10.43 -0.18
N ALA A 49 -32.06 9.25 0.37
CA ALA A 49 -30.69 8.72 0.45
C ALA A 49 -30.08 8.49 -0.94
N ARG A 50 -30.88 8.07 -1.92
CA ARG A 50 -30.47 7.93 -3.31
C ARG A 50 -30.20 9.29 -3.96
N ALA A 51 -31.09 10.27 -3.79
CA ALA A 51 -30.92 11.62 -4.32
C ALA A 51 -29.60 12.26 -3.83
N ALA A 52 -29.28 12.12 -2.53
CA ALA A 52 -28.02 12.60 -1.97
C ALA A 52 -26.78 11.92 -2.59
N ARG A 53 -26.82 10.59 -2.81
CA ARG A 53 -25.73 9.87 -3.50
C ARG A 53 -25.56 10.33 -4.94
N ILE A 54 -26.66 10.51 -5.68
CA ILE A 54 -26.65 10.99 -7.06
C ILE A 54 -26.09 12.41 -7.13
N ALA A 55 -26.52 13.32 -6.25
CA ALA A 55 -25.98 14.67 -6.16
C ALA A 55 -24.47 14.66 -5.91
N LYS A 56 -24.00 13.87 -4.92
CA LYS A 56 -22.55 13.70 -4.65
C LYS A 56 -21.79 13.17 -5.87
N PHE A 57 -22.39 12.22 -6.59
CA PHE A 57 -21.80 11.68 -7.82
C PHE A 57 -21.71 12.72 -8.94
N HIS A 58 -22.78 13.48 -9.18
CA HIS A 58 -22.78 14.57 -10.16
C HIS A 58 -21.77 15.66 -9.82
N SER A 59 -21.71 16.09 -8.56
CA SER A 59 -20.70 17.06 -8.10
C SER A 59 -19.29 16.53 -8.29
N LYS A 60 -19.01 15.27 -7.90
CA LYS A 60 -17.70 14.64 -8.11
C LYS A 60 -17.35 14.48 -9.60
N ARG A 61 -18.33 14.22 -10.46
CA ARG A 61 -18.15 14.12 -11.91
C ARG A 61 -17.83 15.48 -12.52
N LYS A 62 -18.56 16.53 -12.13
CA LYS A 62 -18.34 17.92 -12.57
C LYS A 62 -16.95 18.42 -12.17
N SER A 63 -16.47 18.04 -10.98
CA SER A 63 -15.14 18.42 -10.48
C SER A 63 -14.00 17.45 -10.85
N ARG A 64 -14.22 16.53 -11.80
CA ARG A 64 -13.15 15.65 -12.28
C ARG A 64 -12.06 16.48 -12.95
N ILE A 65 -10.83 16.11 -12.65
CA ILE A 65 -9.66 16.78 -13.22
C ILE A 65 -9.16 15.94 -14.39
N TRP A 66 -9.46 16.40 -15.60
CA TRP A 66 -9.11 15.72 -16.86
C TRP A 66 -7.69 16.03 -17.34
N ARG A 67 -7.17 17.21 -16.98
CA ARG A 67 -5.78 17.57 -17.25
C ARG A 67 -4.84 16.62 -16.51
N LYS A 68 -3.73 16.26 -17.14
CA LYS A 68 -2.69 15.44 -16.51
C LYS A 68 -2.13 16.19 -15.29
N ARG A 69 -2.21 15.57 -14.11
CA ARG A 69 -1.62 16.07 -12.87
C ARG A 69 -0.57 15.09 -12.37
N ILE A 70 0.63 15.59 -12.11
CA ILE A 70 1.69 14.83 -11.47
C ILE A 70 1.47 14.95 -9.96
N LYS A 71 1.36 13.81 -9.27
CA LYS A 71 1.15 13.76 -7.81
C LYS A 71 2.42 13.36 -7.06
N TYR A 72 3.22 12.46 -7.64
CA TYR A 72 4.42 11.91 -7.02
C TYR A 72 5.65 12.43 -7.75
N ASP A 73 6.11 13.61 -7.34
CA ASP A 73 7.19 14.31 -8.03
C ASP A 73 8.51 13.55 -7.98
N CYS A 74 8.81 12.89 -6.86
CA CYS A 74 9.99 12.03 -6.73
C CYS A 74 10.03 10.92 -7.80
N ARG A 75 8.90 10.22 -8.00
CA ARG A 75 8.79 9.13 -8.97
C ARG A 75 8.82 9.63 -10.42
N LYS A 76 8.31 10.85 -10.66
CA LYS A 76 8.42 11.53 -11.96
C LYS A 76 9.88 11.85 -12.31
N LYS A 77 10.59 12.52 -11.40
CA LYS A 77 12.01 12.86 -11.57
C LYS A 77 12.86 11.63 -11.85
N LEU A 78 12.65 10.56 -11.08
CA LEU A 78 13.35 9.28 -11.30
C LEU A 78 13.02 8.66 -12.67
N ALA A 79 11.77 8.74 -13.12
CA ALA A 79 11.35 8.18 -14.41
C ALA A 79 11.84 8.99 -15.62
N ASP A 80 12.14 10.27 -15.42
CA ASP A 80 12.68 11.17 -16.44
C ASP A 80 14.21 11.06 -16.56
N SER A 81 14.93 10.76 -15.46
CA SER A 81 16.38 10.56 -15.48
C SER A 81 16.84 9.18 -15.95
N ARG A 82 15.98 8.15 -15.89
CA ARG A 82 16.32 6.78 -16.34
C ARG A 82 16.41 6.69 -17.87
N PRO A 83 17.40 5.96 -18.43
CA PRO A 83 17.55 5.81 -19.88
C PRO A 83 16.39 5.00 -20.49
N ARG A 84 15.94 5.43 -21.68
CA ARG A 84 14.84 4.78 -22.41
C ARG A 84 15.20 4.55 -23.88
N ILE A 85 14.98 3.35 -24.40
CA ILE A 85 15.03 3.02 -25.83
C ILE A 85 13.62 2.66 -26.29
N LYS A 86 13.14 3.31 -27.36
CA LYS A 86 11.77 3.13 -27.90
C LYS A 86 10.64 3.24 -26.83
N GLY A 87 10.84 4.09 -25.83
CA GLY A 87 9.89 4.33 -24.73
C GLY A 87 9.96 3.35 -23.55
N ARG A 88 10.78 2.30 -23.65
CA ARG A 88 11.00 1.30 -22.58
C ARG A 88 12.25 1.66 -21.79
N PHE A 89 12.23 1.42 -20.48
CA PHE A 89 13.45 1.50 -19.69
C PHE A 89 14.37 0.34 -20.04
N VAL A 90 15.68 0.61 -20.07
CA VAL A 90 16.72 -0.41 -20.25
C VAL A 90 17.55 -0.54 -18.97
N LYS A 91 18.20 -1.68 -18.80
CA LYS A 91 19.17 -1.86 -17.72
C LYS A 91 20.49 -1.20 -18.14
N ARG A 92 21.29 -0.78 -17.16
CA ARG A 92 22.57 -0.12 -17.43
C ARG A 92 23.54 -1.04 -18.18
N ALA A 93 23.53 -2.34 -17.87
CA ALA A 93 24.32 -3.35 -18.57
C ALA A 93 24.01 -3.47 -20.08
N ASP A 94 22.80 -3.13 -20.53
CA ASP A 94 22.45 -3.19 -21.96
C ASP A 94 22.94 -1.94 -22.73
N MET A 95 23.47 -0.94 -22.03
CA MET A 95 23.87 0.36 -22.55
C MET A 95 25.40 0.51 -22.63
N GLY A 96 26.16 -0.55 -22.89
CA GLY A 96 27.57 -0.48 -23.36
C GLY A 96 28.62 0.27 -22.52
N ASP A 97 28.22 0.86 -21.39
CA ASP A 97 29.07 1.43 -20.37
C ASP A 97 29.01 0.46 -19.18
N ASP A 98 29.83 -0.59 -19.27
CA ASP A 98 30.22 -1.38 -18.11
C ASP A 98 30.92 -0.47 -17.08
N ASP A 99 30.78 -0.77 -15.79
CA ASP A 99 31.30 -0.04 -14.61
C ASP A 99 30.38 0.99 -13.93
N VAL A 100 29.13 0.61 -13.58
CA VAL A 100 28.59 0.99 -12.25
C VAL A 100 27.77 -0.16 -11.68
N ASP A 101 28.33 -0.74 -10.62
CA ASP A 101 27.76 -1.81 -9.81
C ASP A 101 26.31 -1.53 -9.39
N ASP A 102 25.57 -2.63 -9.24
CA ASP A 102 24.13 -2.68 -9.03
C ASP A 102 23.69 -2.01 -7.70
N CYS A 103 22.44 -1.58 -7.72
CA CYS A 103 21.74 -0.96 -6.61
C CYS A 103 21.57 -1.95 -5.44
N CYS A 104 21.66 -1.46 -4.20
CA CYS A 104 21.21 -2.08 -2.95
C CYS A 104 22.13 -3.12 -2.27
N GLY A 105 23.01 -2.58 -1.42
CA GLY A 105 23.36 -3.09 -0.08
C GLY A 105 23.47 -4.61 0.09
N ASP A 106 24.65 -5.14 -0.21
CA ASP A 106 25.09 -6.40 0.39
C ASP A 106 25.60 -6.12 1.82
N LEU A 107 24.69 -6.29 2.78
CA LEU A 107 24.97 -6.32 4.21
C LEU A 107 25.64 -7.67 4.55
N LEU A 108 26.90 -7.87 4.11
CA LEU A 108 27.73 -8.92 4.68
C LEU A 108 28.45 -8.40 5.94
N LEU A 109 27.79 -8.72 7.05
CA LEU A 109 28.30 -8.77 8.42
C LEU A 109 29.60 -9.61 8.50
N GLU A 110 30.61 -9.09 9.20
CA GLU A 110 31.97 -9.64 9.38
C GLU A 110 32.06 -11.06 9.99
N PRO A 111 33.26 -11.67 9.95
CA PRO A 111 33.94 -11.87 11.24
C PRO A 111 35.45 -11.52 11.23
N ALA A 112 35.84 -10.76 12.25
CA ALA A 112 37.19 -10.56 12.76
C ALA A 112 38.09 -11.79 12.75
N LEU A 113 39.35 -11.66 12.28
CA LEU A 113 40.55 -12.27 12.90
C LEU A 113 41.83 -11.82 12.17
N LEU A 114 42.60 -10.91 12.78
CA LEU A 114 44.01 -11.10 13.17
C LEU A 114 44.57 -9.78 13.73
N ASP A 115 44.53 -9.65 15.07
CA ASP A 115 45.51 -8.88 15.85
C ASP A 115 46.76 -9.78 16.08
N PRO A 116 47.86 -9.31 16.71
CA PRO A 116 48.65 -8.10 16.51
C PRO A 116 50.18 -8.38 16.56
N MET A 117 50.99 -7.32 16.41
CA MET A 117 52.38 -7.15 16.92
C MET A 117 53.51 -7.87 16.17
N GLU A 118 54.14 -7.14 15.23
CA GLU A 118 55.51 -7.42 14.81
C GLU A 118 56.47 -6.87 15.89
N ASP A 119 57.07 -7.78 16.67
CA ASP A 119 58.26 -7.52 17.46
C ASP A 119 59.45 -7.26 16.52
N LEU A 120 60.01 -6.04 16.56
CA LEU A 120 61.41 -5.83 16.21
C LEU A 120 62.16 -5.34 17.44
N VAL A 121 62.69 -6.33 18.15
CA VAL A 121 63.80 -6.24 19.09
C VAL A 121 65.06 -5.71 18.40
N GLU A 122 66.00 -5.22 19.21
CA GLU A 122 67.40 -4.84 18.95
C GLU A 122 67.65 -3.32 18.76
N SER A 123 68.53 -2.65 19.50
CA SER A 123 69.56 -3.08 20.46
C SER A 123 69.94 -1.94 21.39
N THR A 124 70.51 -2.34 22.53
CA THR A 124 71.26 -1.56 23.52
C THR A 124 72.38 -0.73 22.89
N ASP A 125 72.80 0.34 23.57
CA ASP A 125 74.15 0.37 24.18
C ASP A 125 74.35 1.59 25.11
N ASN A 126 74.60 1.23 26.37
CA ASN A 126 75.44 1.83 27.43
C ASN A 126 75.46 3.36 27.68
#